data_AF-A0A1E7G2G6-F1
#
_entry.id   AF-A0A1E7G2G6-F1
#
_cell.length_a   1.000
_cell.length_b   1.000
_cell.length_c   1.000
_cell.angle_alpha   90.00
_cell.angle_beta   90.00
_cell.angle_gamma   90.00
#
_symmetry.space_group_name_H-M   'P 1'
#
loop_
_entity.id
_entity.type
_entity.pdbx_description
1 polymer ?
#
loop_
_entity_poly.entity_id
_entity_poly.type
_entity_poly.pdbx_seq_one_letter_code
_entity_poly.pdbx_strand_id
1 'polypeptide(L)'
;MVKKTKIILLSILAIFIGVFFNHFTYYFLLEKSDGIYKLINCLEKVTSSPYLFFSIQTYPLLLFLLGLFIGGLILILSLGTGKYRQGKEYGSATWATKGQLKPFQAKPPKVKKGETPPEEDMNIILSKDIKMSLPTHSMPFKYQRNKNILLIAGAGAGKTEMFVKPNLSQLHSSYVVTDPKGKLLHETGKMMSEHGYTIKCFNVNANIKLKQVFHEFDFLISQGLGFDRSFETIGKDLKATYQETEKQLDKLDTKIIEYVEQNKSLDYVDTTIRDTIKNLKLERDDLRDTLYKVDKNIQYYQKSEQRLEAYQKNQSPKHKARDDDFEI
;
A
#
# COMPACT_ATOMS: atom_id res chain seq x y z
N MET A 1 19.17 16.47 26.05
CA MET A 1 20.25 17.40 26.46
C MET A 1 19.68 18.76 26.89
N VAL A 2 18.92 19.45 26.03
CA VAL A 2 18.32 20.78 26.29
C VAL A 2 17.54 20.89 27.62
N LYS A 3 16.76 19.87 28.01
CA LYS A 3 16.01 19.89 29.28
C LYS A 3 16.90 19.98 30.53
N LYS A 4 18.03 19.25 30.57
CA LYS A 4 18.92 19.26 31.74
C LYS A 4 19.62 20.61 31.86
N THR A 5 20.13 21.15 30.75
CA THR A 5 20.76 22.48 30.71
C THR A 5 19.78 23.59 31.11
N LYS A 6 18.53 23.51 30.65
CA LYS A 6 17.47 24.49 30.99
C LYS A 6 17.11 24.47 32.48
N ILE A 7 17.03 23.29 33.10
CA ILE A 7 16.79 23.15 34.54
C ILE A 7 17.94 23.80 35.32
N ILE A 8 19.19 23.44 35.00
CA ILE A 8 20.37 23.96 35.68
C ILE A 8 20.42 25.49 35.58
N LEU A 9 20.21 26.04 34.39
CA LEU A 9 20.23 27.50 34.17
C LEU A 9 19.14 28.23 34.97
N LEU A 10 17.90 27.73 34.95
CA LEU A 10 16.78 28.35 35.67
C LEU A 10 16.92 28.22 37.19
N SER A 11 17.47 27.11 37.69
CA SER A 11 17.76 26.94 39.12
C SER A 11 18.85 27.90 39.59
N ILE A 12 19.92 28.08 38.81
CA ILE A 12 20.98 29.06 39.12
C ILE A 12 20.40 30.48 39.13
N LEU A 13 19.56 30.82 38.15
CA LEU A 13 18.91 32.12 38.08
C LEU A 13 17.98 32.38 39.28
N ALA A 14 17.20 31.38 39.70
CA ALA A 14 16.33 31.49 40.87
C ALA A 14 17.13 31.72 42.16
N ILE A 15 18.26 31.03 42.33
CA ILE A 15 19.16 31.24 43.48
C ILE A 15 19.75 32.65 43.45
N PHE A 16 20.22 33.12 42.29
CA PHE A 16 20.78 34.46 42.14
C PHE A 16 19.75 35.55 42.49
N ILE A 17 18.51 35.42 42.00
CA ILE A 17 17.40 36.34 42.32
C ILE A 17 17.10 36.31 43.82
N GLY A 18 17.05 35.13 44.43
CA GLY A 18 16.86 34.99 45.87
C GLY A 18 17.95 35.72 46.66
N VAL A 19 19.22 35.49 46.33
CA VAL A 19 20.37 36.14 47.00
C VAL A 19 20.30 37.66 46.82
N PHE A 20 19.93 38.15 45.64
CA PHE A 20 19.73 39.58 45.42
C PHE A 20 18.67 40.18 46.35
N PHE A 21 17.50 39.53 46.48
CA PHE A 21 16.45 40.02 47.39
C PHE A 21 16.86 39.95 48.86
N ASN A 22 17.60 38.91 49.28
CA ASN A 22 18.19 38.84 50.62
C ASN A 22 19.08 40.05 50.90
N HIS A 23 20.01 40.29 49.98
CA HIS A 23 21.00 41.35 50.03
C HIS A 23 20.36 42.74 50.04
N PHE A 24 19.38 42.96 49.15
CA PHE A 24 18.61 44.19 49.07
C PHE A 24 17.82 44.45 50.35
N THR A 25 17.14 43.44 50.89
CA THR A 25 16.34 43.59 52.13
C THR A 25 17.21 43.95 53.32
N TYR A 26 18.42 43.38 53.40
CA TYR A 26 19.36 43.70 54.47
C TYR A 26 19.75 45.18 54.47
N TYR A 27 20.19 45.71 53.32
CA TYR A 27 20.57 47.13 53.23
C TYR A 27 19.37 48.05 53.35
N PHE A 28 18.21 47.65 52.84
CA PHE A 28 16.97 48.42 52.98
C PHE A 28 16.54 48.59 54.44
N LEU A 29 16.78 47.58 55.30
CA LEU A 29 16.50 47.66 56.73
C LEU A 29 17.52 48.51 57.50
N LEU A 30 18.76 48.56 57.04
CA LEU A 30 19.82 49.40 57.64
C LEU A 30 19.75 50.86 57.20
N GLU A 31 19.10 51.15 56.08
CA GLU A 31 19.01 52.48 55.52
C GLU A 31 18.05 53.38 56.32
N LYS A 32 18.60 54.46 56.87
CA LYS A 32 17.89 55.42 57.72
C LYS A 32 17.26 56.59 56.95
N SER A 33 17.59 56.77 55.67
CA SER A 33 16.98 57.80 54.84
C SER A 33 15.51 57.49 54.56
N ASP A 34 14.70 58.52 54.35
CA ASP A 34 13.28 58.38 54.04
C ASP A 34 12.98 58.51 52.54
N GLY A 35 11.80 58.00 52.15
CA GLY A 35 11.27 58.14 50.79
C GLY A 35 12.15 57.50 49.72
N ILE A 36 12.27 58.17 48.57
CA ILE A 36 12.98 57.64 47.39
C ILE A 36 14.49 57.48 47.62
N TYR A 37 15.09 58.31 48.49
CA TYR A 37 16.51 58.22 48.83
C TYR A 37 16.85 56.89 49.52
N LYS A 38 15.90 56.31 50.27
CA LYS A 38 16.05 54.97 50.84
C LYS A 38 16.28 53.91 49.78
N LEU A 39 15.55 54.00 48.67
CA LEU A 39 15.65 53.06 47.57
C LEU A 39 16.97 53.23 46.82
N ILE A 40 17.34 54.47 46.52
CA ILE A 40 18.56 54.81 45.77
C ILE A 40 19.81 54.39 46.55
N ASN A 41 19.90 54.78 47.82
CA ASN A 41 21.05 54.45 48.67
C ASN A 41 21.16 52.94 48.93
N CYS A 42 20.03 52.24 49.06
CA CYS A 42 20.02 50.79 49.15
C CYS A 42 20.60 50.15 47.88
N LEU A 43 20.18 50.62 46.70
CA LEU A 43 20.65 50.09 45.42
C LEU A 43 22.15 50.36 45.22
N GLU A 44 22.62 51.54 45.61
CA GLU A 44 24.04 51.89 45.59
C GLU A 44 24.86 50.98 46.52
N LYS A 45 24.36 50.70 47.73
CA LYS A 45 25.02 49.78 48.66
C LYS A 45 25.04 48.34 48.17
N VAL A 46 23.95 47.86 47.57
CA VAL A 46 23.85 46.50 47.00
C VAL A 46 24.77 46.30 45.79
N THR A 47 25.01 47.35 45.02
CA THR A 47 25.91 47.30 43.85
C THR A 47 27.38 47.48 44.21
N SER A 48 27.66 48.19 45.31
CA SER A 48 29.03 48.44 45.80
C SER A 48 29.56 47.36 46.75
N SER A 49 28.68 46.52 47.30
CA SER A 49 29.03 45.43 48.21
C SER A 49 29.48 44.17 47.44
N PRO A 50 30.17 43.23 48.13
CA PRO A 50 30.61 41.99 47.48
C PRO A 50 29.42 41.19 46.93
N TYR A 51 29.57 40.68 45.70
CA TYR A 51 28.52 39.92 44.99
C TYR A 51 28.02 38.64 45.71
N LEU A 52 28.70 38.20 46.79
CA LEU A 52 28.39 36.99 47.57
C LEU A 52 28.00 37.30 49.02
N PHE A 53 27.32 38.42 49.27
CA PHE A 53 26.77 38.72 50.60
C PHE A 53 25.47 37.94 50.85
N PHE A 54 25.36 37.31 52.03
CA PHE A 54 24.14 36.62 52.48
C PHE A 54 23.88 36.87 53.97
N SER A 55 22.69 37.36 54.29
CA SER A 55 22.26 37.64 55.66
C SER A 55 21.29 36.58 56.18
N ILE A 56 21.51 36.16 57.43
CA ILE A 56 20.68 35.17 58.14
C ILE A 56 19.58 35.85 58.98
N GLN A 57 19.44 37.17 58.90
CA GLN A 57 18.37 37.90 59.58
C GLN A 57 16.98 37.47 59.06
N THR A 58 15.98 37.53 59.94
CA THR A 58 14.64 36.98 59.71
C THR A 58 13.99 37.49 58.43
N TYR A 59 13.97 38.82 58.19
CA TYR A 59 13.33 39.42 57.03
C TYR A 59 14.09 39.16 55.71
N PRO A 60 15.42 39.37 55.61
CA PRO A 60 16.20 38.94 54.45
C PRO A 60 16.05 37.45 54.10
N LEU A 61 16.01 36.57 55.11
CA LEU A 61 15.86 35.14 54.91
C LEU A 61 14.45 34.77 54.41
N LEU A 62 13.41 35.44 54.90
CA LEU A 62 12.04 35.23 54.43
C LEU A 62 11.90 35.61 52.94
N LEU A 63 12.46 36.76 52.53
CA LEU A 63 12.42 37.22 51.14
C LEU A 63 13.27 36.34 50.21
N PHE A 64 14.37 35.78 50.71
CA PHE A 64 15.14 34.75 50.01
C PHE A 64 14.30 33.51 49.71
N LEU A 65 13.63 32.96 50.73
CA LEU A 65 12.80 31.75 50.59
C LEU A 65 11.59 31.99 49.68
N LEU A 66 10.98 33.17 49.77
CA LEU A 66 9.89 33.58 48.88
C LEU A 66 10.37 33.67 47.43
N GLY A 67 11.55 34.24 47.18
CA GLY A 67 12.17 34.29 45.87
C GLY A 67 12.47 32.91 45.29
N LEU A 68 12.99 31.98 46.11
CA LEU A 68 13.21 30.59 45.72
C LEU A 68 11.89 29.87 45.40
N PHE A 69 10.84 30.09 46.20
CA PHE A 69 9.53 29.49 45.97
C PHE A 69 8.93 29.95 44.63
N ILE A 70 8.95 31.26 44.35
CA ILE A 70 8.47 31.82 43.07
C ILE A 70 9.30 31.29 41.90
N GLY A 71 10.64 31.28 42.03
CA GLY A 71 11.54 30.73 41.01
C GLY A 71 11.29 29.24 40.74
N GLY A 72 11.03 28.45 41.79
CA GLY A 72 10.65 27.04 41.69
C GLY A 72 9.31 26.85 40.96
N LEU A 73 8.32 27.70 41.23
CA LEU A 73 7.02 27.66 40.56
C LEU A 73 7.15 27.98 39.06
N ILE A 74 7.94 28.98 38.69
CA ILE A 74 8.26 29.31 37.29
C ILE A 74 8.98 28.14 36.61
N LEU A 75 9.90 27.48 37.30
CA LEU A 75 10.60 26.30 36.78
C LEU A 75 9.64 25.15 36.52
N ILE A 76 8.72 24.84 37.45
CA ILE A 76 7.70 23.80 37.29
C ILE A 76 6.80 24.11 36.08
N LEU A 77 6.31 25.35 35.97
CA LEU A 77 5.50 25.79 34.83
C LEU A 77 6.27 25.72 33.51
N SER A 78 7.55 26.13 33.51
CA SER A 78 8.41 26.05 32.32
C SER A 78 8.81 24.62 31.95
N LEU A 79 8.71 23.66 32.86
CA LEU A 79 8.95 22.24 32.61
C LEU A 79 7.71 21.51 32.10
N GLY A 80 6.55 22.16 32.12
CA GLY A 80 5.31 21.65 31.54
C GLY A 80 5.55 21.13 30.12
N THR A 81 5.44 19.81 29.95
CA THR A 81 5.66 19.15 28.65
C THR A 81 4.39 19.12 27.79
N GLY A 82 3.39 19.93 28.14
CA GLY A 82 2.18 20.03 27.35
C GLY A 82 2.52 20.48 25.94
N LYS A 83 2.07 19.72 24.94
CA LYS A 83 2.15 20.13 23.55
C LYS A 83 1.01 21.11 23.28
N TYR A 84 1.16 22.34 23.74
CA TYR A 84 0.21 23.40 23.46
C TYR A 84 0.40 23.86 22.02
N ARG A 85 -0.67 23.82 21.23
CA ARG A 85 -0.67 24.25 19.82
C ARG A 85 -1.49 25.54 19.70
N GLN A 86 -1.05 26.56 20.44
CA GLN A 86 -1.68 27.88 20.44
C GLN A 86 -1.69 28.44 19.00
N GLY A 87 -2.88 28.84 18.51
CA GLY A 87 -3.07 29.39 17.16
C GLY A 87 -3.02 28.38 15.99
N LYS A 88 -3.15 27.07 16.24
CA LYS A 88 -3.16 26.04 15.18
C LYS A 88 -4.47 25.24 15.18
N GLU A 89 -5.54 25.88 14.69
CA GLU A 89 -6.90 25.34 14.65
C GLU A 89 -7.12 24.30 13.55
N TYR A 90 -6.30 24.34 12.49
CA TYR A 90 -6.33 23.37 11.39
C TYR A 90 -5.03 22.56 11.44
N GLY A 91 -5.16 21.25 11.62
CA GLY A 91 -4.08 20.31 11.98
C GLY A 91 -2.69 20.67 11.46
N SER A 92 -1.70 20.73 12.36
CA SER A 92 -0.33 21.01 11.97
C SER A 92 0.47 19.72 11.80
N ALA A 93 0.62 19.29 10.55
CA ALA A 93 1.49 18.19 10.19
C ALA A 93 2.96 18.58 10.35
N THR A 94 3.79 17.64 10.76
CA THR A 94 5.25 17.75 10.76
C THR A 94 5.82 16.45 10.20
N TRP A 95 6.93 16.53 9.47
CA TRP A 95 7.63 15.35 9.01
C TRP A 95 8.06 14.48 10.19
N ALA A 96 7.66 13.20 10.15
CA ALA A 96 8.07 12.24 11.16
C ALA A 96 9.51 11.79 10.91
N THR A 97 10.27 11.60 11.99
CA THR A 97 11.61 11.02 11.92
C THR A 97 11.55 9.50 11.81
N LYS A 98 12.60 8.87 11.24
CA LYS A 98 12.69 7.39 11.13
C LYS A 98 12.42 6.69 12.47
N GLY A 99 12.99 7.21 13.56
CA GLY A 99 12.78 6.66 14.92
C GLY A 99 11.33 6.73 15.41
N GLN A 100 10.56 7.74 14.99
CA GLN A 100 9.14 7.87 15.31
C GLN A 100 8.26 6.93 14.48
N LEU A 101 8.73 6.49 13.31
CA LEU A 101 8.01 5.58 12.42
C LEU A 101 8.30 4.10 12.70
N LYS A 102 9.46 3.76 13.28
CA LYS A 102 9.81 2.38 13.68
C LYS A 102 8.72 1.65 14.48
N PRO A 103 8.03 2.28 15.45
CA PRO A 103 6.98 1.60 16.22
C PRO A 103 5.75 1.18 15.42
N PHE A 104 5.60 1.61 14.16
CA PHE A 104 4.52 1.20 13.27
C PHE A 104 4.85 -0.08 12.48
N GLN A 105 6.09 -0.57 12.59
CA GLN A 105 6.57 -1.78 11.94
C GLN A 105 6.35 -2.99 12.85
N ALA A 106 5.89 -4.11 12.30
CA ALA A 106 5.95 -5.41 12.94
C ALA A 106 7.42 -5.72 13.19
N LYS A 107 7.75 -6.07 14.43
CA LYS A 107 9.08 -6.55 14.73
C LYS A 107 9.20 -7.99 14.25
N PRO A 108 10.36 -8.39 13.70
CA PRO A 108 10.59 -9.79 13.42
C PRO A 108 10.39 -10.61 14.70
N PRO A 109 9.89 -11.86 14.59
CA PRO A 109 9.73 -12.74 15.73
C PRO A 109 11.04 -12.86 16.52
N LYS A 110 10.94 -12.87 17.85
CA LYS A 110 12.13 -13.11 18.68
C LYS A 110 12.55 -14.56 18.51
N VAL A 111 13.63 -14.76 17.77
CA VAL A 111 14.21 -16.07 17.51
C VAL A 111 15.02 -16.52 18.71
N LYS A 112 14.81 -17.77 19.18
CA LYS A 112 15.72 -18.34 20.18
C LYS A 112 17.08 -18.62 19.54
N LYS A 113 18.15 -18.55 20.33
CA LYS A 113 19.52 -18.77 19.83
C LYS A 113 19.63 -20.18 19.24
N GLY A 114 19.68 -20.30 17.91
CA GLY A 114 19.74 -21.57 17.17
C GLY A 114 18.53 -21.89 16.29
N GLU A 115 17.44 -21.11 16.35
CA GLU A 115 16.30 -21.23 15.44
C GLU A 115 16.49 -20.30 14.22
N THR A 116 15.95 -20.66 13.06
CA THR A 116 15.83 -19.77 11.90
C THR A 116 14.69 -18.77 12.18
N PRO A 117 14.88 -17.46 11.97
CA PRO A 117 13.77 -16.51 12.05
C PRO A 117 12.65 -16.95 11.10
N PRO A 118 11.37 -16.85 11.49
CA PRO A 118 10.29 -17.00 10.53
C PRO A 118 10.53 -16.01 9.39
N GLU A 119 10.57 -16.51 8.15
CA GLU A 119 11.04 -15.79 6.97
C GLU A 119 10.16 -14.60 6.57
N GLU A 120 8.98 -14.46 7.17
CA GLU A 120 7.96 -13.55 6.66
C GLU A 120 8.04 -12.17 7.34
N ASP A 121 8.55 -11.19 6.58
CA ASP A 121 8.41 -9.78 6.90
C ASP A 121 6.93 -9.38 6.78
N MET A 122 6.20 -9.47 7.90
CA MET A 122 4.77 -9.14 8.00
C MET A 122 4.50 -7.63 7.98
N ASN A 123 5.15 -6.92 7.05
CA ASN A 123 5.03 -5.49 6.88
C ASN A 123 4.74 -5.11 5.43
N ILE A 124 3.91 -4.11 5.23
CA ILE A 124 3.76 -3.42 3.95
C ILE A 124 4.96 -2.49 3.76
N ILE A 125 5.67 -2.63 2.64
CA ILE A 125 6.80 -1.77 2.27
C ILE A 125 6.25 -0.46 1.68
N LEU A 126 6.57 0.67 2.34
CA LEU A 126 6.20 2.01 1.88
C LEU A 126 7.39 2.77 1.29
N SER A 127 8.58 2.57 1.85
CA SER A 127 9.84 3.12 1.35
C SER A 127 11.02 2.31 1.86
N LYS A 128 12.25 2.68 1.47
CA LYS A 128 13.51 2.07 1.95
C LYS A 128 13.61 1.98 3.48
N ASP A 129 13.05 2.96 4.19
CA ASP A 129 13.17 3.07 5.64
C ASP A 129 11.84 2.89 6.38
N ILE A 130 10.72 2.87 5.65
CA ILE A 130 9.38 2.91 6.22
C ILE A 130 8.63 1.67 5.78
N LYS A 131 8.24 0.88 6.76
CA LYS A 131 7.31 -0.22 6.61
C LYS A 131 6.13 -0.03 7.56
N MET A 132 5.05 -0.77 7.33
CA MET A 132 3.87 -0.74 8.17
C MET A 132 3.41 -2.16 8.47
N SER A 133 3.29 -2.49 9.76
CA SER A 133 2.82 -3.82 10.22
C SER A 133 1.52 -4.21 9.53
N LEU A 134 1.44 -5.42 8.97
CA LEU A 134 0.19 -6.01 8.49
C LEU A 134 -0.72 -6.43 9.67
N PRO A 135 -0.25 -7.22 10.67
CA PRO A 135 -1.06 -7.54 11.83
C PRO A 135 -1.25 -6.29 12.71
N THR A 136 -2.49 -6.07 13.12
CA THR A 136 -2.86 -4.91 13.95
C THR A 136 -3.05 -5.30 15.41
N HIS A 137 -3.57 -6.49 15.69
CA HIS A 137 -3.86 -6.97 17.05
C HIS A 137 -2.62 -7.15 17.93
N SER A 138 -1.47 -7.49 17.34
CA SER A 138 -0.19 -7.64 18.04
C SER A 138 0.48 -6.30 18.38
N MET A 139 -0.06 -5.18 17.89
CA MET A 139 0.51 -3.85 18.05
C MET A 139 -0.19 -3.08 19.18
N PRO A 140 0.52 -2.26 19.97
CA PRO A 140 -0.10 -1.36 20.92
C PRO A 140 -1.11 -0.43 20.23
N PHE A 141 -2.29 -0.22 20.84
CA PHE A 141 -3.40 0.54 20.27
C PHE A 141 -2.98 1.88 19.62
N LYS A 142 -2.07 2.63 20.27
CA LYS A 142 -1.53 3.89 19.75
C LYS A 142 -0.86 3.82 18.36
N TYR A 143 -0.37 2.65 17.96
CA TYR A 143 0.34 2.40 16.70
C TYR A 143 -0.49 1.61 15.68
N GLN A 144 -1.71 1.21 16.06
CA GLN A 144 -2.66 0.61 15.13
C GLN A 144 -3.12 1.67 14.12
N ARG A 145 -3.04 1.35 12.84
CA ARG A 145 -3.35 2.25 11.73
C ARG A 145 -4.07 1.49 10.65
N ASN A 146 -4.99 2.17 9.96
CA ASN A 146 -5.60 1.69 8.73
C ASN A 146 -4.49 1.45 7.68
N LYS A 147 -4.63 0.36 6.91
CA LYS A 147 -3.67 -0.09 5.88
C LYS A 147 -4.09 0.30 4.46
N ASN A 148 -5.21 1.02 4.31
CA ASN A 148 -5.60 1.59 3.05
C ASN A 148 -4.55 2.62 2.62
N ILE A 149 -3.86 2.34 1.52
CA ILE A 149 -2.78 3.17 0.99
C ILE A 149 -3.24 3.80 -0.31
N LEU A 150 -3.19 5.13 -0.37
CA LEU A 150 -3.35 5.89 -1.60
C LEU A 150 -1.97 6.25 -2.15
N LEU A 151 -1.58 5.63 -3.27
CA LEU A 151 -0.34 5.93 -3.96
C LEU A 151 -0.59 6.91 -5.11
N ILE A 152 -0.14 8.15 -4.96
CA ILE A 152 -0.21 9.18 -6.00
C ILE A 152 1.15 9.29 -6.68
N ALA A 153 1.22 8.99 -7.97
CA ALA A 153 2.43 9.17 -8.76
C ALA A 153 2.11 9.37 -10.24
N GLY A 154 2.99 10.07 -10.96
CA GLY A 154 2.88 10.28 -12.42
C GLY A 154 2.95 8.98 -13.23
N ALA A 155 2.71 9.08 -14.54
CA ALA A 155 3.00 7.99 -15.47
C ALA A 155 4.52 7.74 -15.51
N GLY A 156 4.95 6.47 -15.57
CA GLY A 156 6.38 6.11 -15.57
C GLY A 156 7.11 6.21 -14.23
N ALA A 157 6.47 6.72 -13.16
CA ALA A 157 7.09 6.85 -11.84
C ALA A 157 7.33 5.53 -11.09
N GLY A 158 7.09 4.38 -11.73
CA GLY A 158 7.35 3.06 -11.14
C GLY A 158 6.32 2.59 -10.12
N LYS A 159 5.04 2.99 -10.21
CA LYS A 159 3.98 2.51 -9.30
C LYS A 159 3.95 0.98 -9.18
N THR A 160 4.01 0.28 -10.31
CA THR A 160 3.98 -1.18 -10.36
C THR A 160 5.32 -1.77 -9.91
N GLU A 161 6.41 -1.28 -10.47
CA GLU A 161 7.76 -1.82 -10.25
C GLU A 161 8.33 -1.53 -8.85
N MET A 162 8.02 -0.38 -8.25
CA MET A 162 8.62 0.09 -6.99
C MET A 162 7.72 -0.07 -5.78
N PHE A 163 6.40 -0.24 -5.96
CA PHE A 163 5.46 -0.41 -4.86
C PHE A 163 4.70 -1.74 -4.94
N VAL A 164 4.03 -2.04 -6.05
CA VAL A 164 3.20 -3.25 -6.15
C VAL A 164 4.04 -4.52 -6.13
N LYS A 165 5.03 -4.65 -7.03
CA LYS A 165 5.86 -5.86 -7.13
C LYS A 165 6.63 -6.16 -5.84
N PRO A 166 7.34 -5.21 -5.20
CA PRO A 166 8.05 -5.50 -3.96
C PRO A 166 7.11 -6.02 -2.87
N ASN A 167 5.89 -5.48 -2.76
CA ASN A 167 4.92 -5.94 -1.78
C ASN A 167 4.32 -7.33 -2.12
N LEU A 168 4.13 -7.66 -3.40
CA LEU A 168 3.72 -9.01 -3.83
C LEU A 168 4.82 -10.06 -3.61
N SER A 169 6.08 -9.67 -3.84
CA SER A 169 7.24 -10.54 -3.63
C SER A 169 7.52 -10.86 -2.16
N GLN A 170 6.83 -10.23 -1.21
CA GLN A 170 6.92 -10.62 0.19
C GLN A 170 6.14 -11.91 0.51
N LEU A 171 5.19 -12.31 -0.35
CA LEU A 171 4.52 -13.62 -0.29
C LEU A 171 3.90 -13.97 1.08
N HIS A 172 3.52 -12.97 1.88
CA HIS A 172 3.08 -13.12 3.27
C HIS A 172 1.54 -13.12 3.45
N SER A 173 0.75 -13.02 2.38
CA SER A 173 -0.72 -12.89 2.47
C SER A 173 -1.43 -13.25 1.17
N SER A 174 -2.74 -13.51 1.23
CA SER A 174 -3.56 -13.63 0.03
C SER A 174 -3.70 -12.29 -0.70
N TYR A 175 -3.48 -12.29 -2.02
CA TYR A 175 -3.55 -11.08 -2.84
C TYR A 175 -4.71 -11.15 -3.84
N VAL A 176 -5.41 -10.03 -3.99
CA VAL A 176 -6.33 -9.77 -5.10
C VAL A 176 -5.79 -8.55 -5.82
N VAL A 177 -5.45 -8.70 -7.10
CA VAL A 177 -4.82 -7.63 -7.87
C VAL A 177 -5.59 -7.38 -9.15
N THR A 178 -5.87 -6.13 -9.42
CA THR A 178 -6.35 -5.69 -10.72
C THR A 178 -5.15 -5.40 -11.61
N ASP A 179 -5.04 -6.11 -12.74
CA ASP A 179 -3.95 -5.95 -13.69
C ASP A 179 -4.48 -5.53 -15.06
N PRO A 180 -4.73 -4.21 -15.28
CA PRO A 180 -5.29 -3.72 -16.54
C PRO A 180 -4.41 -3.99 -17.76
N LYS A 181 -3.12 -4.28 -17.57
CA LYS A 181 -2.15 -4.52 -18.66
C LYS A 181 -1.81 -6.01 -18.84
N GLY A 182 -2.27 -6.89 -17.95
CA GLY A 182 -1.94 -8.32 -17.94
C GLY A 182 -0.45 -8.64 -17.72
N LYS A 183 0.36 -7.66 -17.31
CA LYS A 183 1.81 -7.80 -17.20
C LYS A 183 2.24 -8.45 -15.88
N LEU A 184 1.51 -8.17 -14.81
CA LEU A 184 1.87 -8.54 -13.44
C LEU A 184 1.81 -10.05 -13.25
N LEU A 185 0.76 -10.70 -13.76
CA LEU A 185 0.63 -12.16 -13.68
C LEU A 185 1.80 -12.88 -14.35
N HIS A 186 2.22 -12.42 -15.53
CA HIS A 186 3.36 -12.99 -16.24
C HIS A 186 4.68 -12.82 -15.49
N GLU A 187 4.85 -11.70 -14.78
CA GLU A 187 6.11 -11.38 -14.10
C GLU A 187 6.22 -11.95 -12.69
N THR A 188 5.12 -12.09 -11.96
CA THR A 188 5.14 -12.56 -10.55
C THR A 188 4.48 -13.91 -10.37
N GLY A 189 3.68 -14.40 -11.33
CA GLY A 189 2.87 -15.61 -11.18
C GLY A 189 3.69 -16.87 -10.92
N LYS A 190 4.83 -17.04 -11.61
CA LYS A 190 5.74 -18.17 -11.39
C LYS A 190 6.27 -18.21 -9.94
N MET A 191 6.82 -17.09 -9.47
CA MET A 191 7.33 -16.93 -8.10
C MET A 191 6.25 -17.25 -7.06
N MET A 192 5.02 -16.79 -7.29
CA MET A 192 3.90 -17.07 -6.38
C MET A 192 3.51 -18.56 -6.41
N SER A 193 3.46 -19.19 -7.60
CA SER A 193 3.21 -20.63 -7.77
C SER A 193 4.20 -21.47 -6.96
N GLU A 194 5.49 -21.17 -7.11
CA GLU A 194 6.59 -21.90 -6.48
C GLU A 194 6.54 -21.80 -4.95
N HIS A 195 5.95 -20.72 -4.41
CA HIS A 195 5.70 -20.55 -2.98
C HIS A 195 4.32 -21.06 -2.54
N GLY A 196 3.68 -21.92 -3.33
CA GLY A 196 2.45 -22.63 -2.95
C GLY A 196 1.15 -21.83 -3.09
N TYR A 197 1.16 -20.69 -3.81
CA TYR A 197 -0.07 -19.94 -4.05
C TYR A 197 -0.94 -20.59 -5.12
N THR A 198 -2.22 -20.78 -4.81
CA THR A 198 -3.25 -21.06 -5.83
C THR A 198 -3.65 -19.77 -6.53
N ILE A 199 -3.16 -19.58 -7.76
CA ILE A 199 -3.48 -18.40 -8.57
C ILE A 199 -4.81 -18.61 -9.28
N LYS A 200 -5.66 -17.58 -9.28
CA LYS A 200 -6.92 -17.55 -10.06
C LYS A 200 -6.94 -16.27 -10.89
N CYS A 201 -7.26 -16.40 -12.16
CA CYS A 201 -7.37 -15.28 -13.08
C CYS A 201 -8.85 -15.08 -13.46
N PHE A 202 -9.33 -13.84 -13.36
CA PHE A 202 -10.66 -13.45 -13.80
C PHE A 202 -10.54 -12.27 -14.76
N ASN A 203 -10.89 -12.49 -16.01
CA ASN A 203 -10.77 -11.51 -17.09
C ASN A 203 -12.16 -11.18 -17.66
N VAL A 204 -12.58 -9.91 -17.56
CA VAL A 204 -13.95 -9.45 -17.86
C VAL A 204 -14.10 -8.82 -19.25
N ASN A 205 -13.03 -8.69 -20.00
CA ASN A 205 -13.06 -7.85 -21.18
C ASN A 205 -13.60 -8.62 -22.41
N ALA A 206 -14.84 -8.29 -22.80
CA ALA A 206 -15.57 -8.88 -23.93
C ALA A 206 -14.91 -8.64 -25.31
N ASN A 207 -13.97 -7.70 -25.40
CA ASN A 207 -13.23 -7.37 -26.63
C ASN A 207 -11.81 -7.95 -26.68
N ILE A 208 -11.41 -8.78 -25.71
CA ILE A 208 -10.14 -9.49 -25.83
C ILE A 208 -10.27 -10.54 -26.91
N LYS A 209 -9.38 -10.48 -27.90
CA LYS A 209 -9.21 -11.58 -28.85
C LYS A 209 -8.95 -12.83 -28.01
N LEU A 210 -9.82 -13.83 -28.09
CA LEU A 210 -9.71 -15.08 -27.31
C LEU A 210 -8.29 -15.68 -27.34
N LYS A 211 -7.52 -15.46 -28.41
CA LYS A 211 -6.08 -15.71 -28.48
C LYS A 211 -5.27 -15.23 -27.27
N GLN A 212 -5.52 -14.01 -26.76
CA GLN A 212 -4.79 -13.45 -25.62
C GLN A 212 -5.23 -14.09 -24.30
N VAL A 213 -6.53 -14.40 -24.15
CA VAL A 213 -7.05 -15.21 -23.04
C VAL A 213 -6.39 -16.60 -23.05
N PHE A 214 -6.29 -17.24 -24.21
CA PHE A 214 -5.60 -18.52 -24.35
C PHE A 214 -4.11 -18.43 -24.07
N HIS A 215 -3.45 -17.31 -24.40
CA HIS A 215 -2.05 -17.09 -24.03
C HIS A 215 -1.84 -16.95 -22.52
N GLU A 216 -2.79 -16.32 -21.82
CA GLU A 216 -2.80 -16.27 -20.36
C GLU A 216 -3.01 -17.68 -19.77
N PHE A 217 -3.95 -18.46 -20.29
CA PHE A 217 -4.14 -19.86 -19.89
C PHE A 217 -2.93 -20.74 -20.19
N ASP A 218 -2.33 -20.61 -21.37
CA ASP A 218 -1.11 -21.32 -21.76
C ASP A 218 0.03 -21.03 -20.77
N PHE A 219 0.17 -19.76 -20.36
CA PHE A 219 1.14 -19.38 -19.34
C PHE A 219 0.82 -20.06 -18.01
N LEU A 220 -0.43 -19.99 -17.53
CA LEU A 220 -0.84 -20.64 -16.29
C LEU A 220 -0.56 -22.15 -16.32
N ILE A 221 -0.96 -22.84 -17.39
CA ILE A 221 -0.70 -24.26 -17.63
C ILE A 221 0.81 -24.54 -17.61
N SER A 222 1.62 -23.75 -18.30
CA SER A 222 3.08 -23.94 -18.35
C SER A 222 3.76 -23.80 -16.98
N GLN A 223 3.18 -22.98 -16.10
CA GLN A 223 3.67 -22.75 -14.74
C GLN A 223 2.99 -23.66 -13.71
N GLY A 224 2.10 -24.55 -14.14
CA GLY A 224 1.38 -25.44 -13.26
C GLY A 224 0.31 -24.81 -12.41
N LEU A 225 -0.12 -23.61 -12.79
CA LEU A 225 -1.11 -22.83 -12.07
C LEU A 225 -2.52 -23.29 -12.46
N GLY A 226 -3.35 -23.52 -11.44
CA GLY A 226 -4.76 -23.83 -11.64
C GLY A 226 -5.51 -22.66 -12.29
N PHE A 227 -6.51 -22.99 -13.08
CA PHE A 227 -7.50 -22.03 -13.57
C PHE A 227 -8.89 -22.58 -13.27
N ASP A 228 -9.88 -21.70 -13.19
CA ASP A 228 -11.22 -22.08 -12.75
C ASP A 228 -12.11 -22.54 -13.92
N ARG A 229 -13.38 -22.74 -13.58
CA ARG A 229 -14.50 -23.13 -14.44
C ARG A 229 -14.65 -22.26 -15.70
N SER A 230 -14.03 -21.06 -15.76
CA SER A 230 -14.11 -20.17 -16.92
C SER A 230 -13.53 -20.77 -18.19
N PHE A 231 -12.44 -21.54 -18.12
CA PHE A 231 -11.83 -22.15 -19.31
C PHE A 231 -12.77 -23.17 -19.97
N GLU A 232 -13.33 -24.09 -19.17
CA GLU A 232 -14.31 -25.08 -19.65
C GLU A 232 -15.58 -24.42 -20.18
N THR A 233 -16.06 -23.35 -19.52
CA THR A 233 -17.22 -22.58 -19.97
C THR A 233 -16.94 -21.93 -21.33
N ILE A 234 -15.77 -21.33 -21.54
CA ILE A 234 -15.37 -20.76 -22.84
C ILE A 234 -15.40 -21.83 -23.94
N GLY A 235 -14.88 -23.04 -23.66
CA GLY A 235 -14.92 -24.15 -24.62
C GLY A 235 -16.35 -24.55 -25.00
N LYS A 236 -17.26 -24.64 -24.01
CA LYS A 236 -18.68 -24.95 -24.23
C LYS A 236 -19.38 -23.86 -25.05
N ASP A 237 -19.14 -22.60 -24.69
CA ASP A 237 -19.76 -21.44 -25.37
C ASP A 237 -19.28 -21.33 -26.81
N LEU A 238 -17.98 -21.57 -27.08
CA LEU A 238 -17.43 -21.60 -28.43
C LEU A 238 -18.06 -22.69 -29.29
N LYS A 239 -18.19 -23.90 -28.74
CA LYS A 239 -18.81 -25.04 -29.45
C LYS A 239 -20.29 -24.78 -29.72
N ALA A 240 -21.02 -24.22 -28.76
CA ALA A 240 -22.42 -23.85 -28.92
C ALA A 240 -22.58 -22.75 -29.98
N THR A 241 -21.73 -21.73 -29.96
CA THR A 241 -21.74 -20.65 -30.96
C THR A 241 -21.48 -21.20 -32.36
N TYR A 242 -20.47 -22.06 -32.53
CA TYR A 242 -20.17 -22.69 -33.82
C TYR A 242 -21.39 -23.46 -34.36
N GLN A 243 -22.00 -24.32 -33.54
CA GLN A 243 -23.15 -25.13 -33.94
C GLN A 243 -24.38 -24.28 -34.30
N GLU A 244 -24.60 -23.18 -33.59
CA GLU A 244 -25.71 -22.27 -33.89
C GLU A 244 -25.47 -21.50 -35.19
N THR A 245 -24.25 -20.97 -35.41
CA THR A 245 -23.88 -20.30 -36.65
C THR A 245 -23.95 -21.24 -37.86
N GLU A 246 -23.50 -22.50 -37.71
CA GLU A 246 -23.59 -23.52 -38.75
C GLU A 246 -25.05 -23.82 -39.13
N LYS A 247 -25.95 -23.98 -38.14
CA LYS A 247 -27.39 -24.15 -38.39
C LYS A 247 -28.02 -22.95 -39.08
N GLN A 248 -27.60 -21.73 -38.74
CA GLN A 248 -28.08 -20.51 -39.38
C GLN A 248 -27.62 -20.44 -40.84
N LEU A 249 -26.37 -20.84 -41.10
CA LEU A 249 -25.81 -20.91 -42.44
C LEU A 249 -26.54 -21.95 -43.31
N ASP A 250 -26.81 -23.15 -42.80
CA ASP A 250 -27.56 -24.19 -43.51
C ASP A 250 -28.98 -23.75 -43.87
N LYS A 251 -29.68 -23.10 -42.92
CA LYS A 251 -31.02 -22.53 -43.17
C LYS A 251 -30.97 -21.46 -44.24
N LEU A 252 -29.95 -20.61 -44.23
CA LEU A 252 -29.79 -19.53 -45.19
C LEU A 252 -29.44 -20.07 -46.58
N ASP A 253 -28.55 -21.08 -46.68
CA ASP A 253 -28.20 -21.74 -47.93
C ASP A 253 -29.43 -22.43 -48.53
N THR A 254 -30.24 -23.11 -47.71
CA THR A 254 -31.53 -23.70 -48.14
C THR A 254 -32.48 -22.63 -48.68
N LYS A 255 -32.63 -21.53 -47.95
CA LYS A 255 -33.48 -20.40 -48.35
C LYS A 255 -33.02 -19.76 -49.66
N ILE A 256 -31.71 -19.63 -49.89
CA ILE A 256 -31.15 -19.13 -51.15
C ILE A 256 -31.49 -20.08 -52.30
N ILE A 257 -31.33 -21.40 -52.10
CA ILE A 257 -31.64 -22.41 -53.12
C ILE A 257 -33.13 -22.36 -53.47
N GLU A 258 -34.01 -22.41 -52.48
CA GLU A 258 -35.46 -22.35 -52.68
C GLU A 258 -35.88 -21.07 -53.41
N TYR A 259 -35.32 -19.92 -53.01
CA TYR A 259 -35.62 -18.64 -53.66
C TYR A 259 -35.14 -18.60 -55.11
N VAL A 260 -33.96 -19.16 -55.40
CA VAL A 260 -33.44 -19.25 -56.78
C VAL A 260 -34.29 -20.19 -57.62
N GLU A 261 -34.72 -21.33 -57.08
CA GLU A 261 -35.56 -22.31 -57.78
C GLU A 261 -36.95 -21.76 -58.09
N GLN A 262 -37.60 -21.09 -57.13
CA GLN A 262 -38.93 -20.47 -57.32
C GLN A 262 -38.93 -19.39 -58.40
N ASN A 263 -37.81 -18.67 -58.56
CA ASN A 263 -37.70 -17.58 -59.53
C ASN A 263 -37.07 -18.02 -60.86
N LYS A 264 -36.75 -19.31 -61.04
CA LYS A 264 -36.12 -19.85 -62.24
C LYS A 264 -37.08 -19.98 -63.43
N SER A 265 -38.38 -20.09 -63.16
CA SER A 265 -39.44 -20.21 -64.18
C SER A 265 -39.95 -18.87 -64.71
N LEU A 266 -39.38 -17.75 -64.25
CA LEU A 266 -39.74 -16.42 -64.73
C LEU A 266 -38.96 -16.09 -66.02
N ASP A 267 -39.63 -15.65 -67.07
CA ASP A 267 -39.02 -15.24 -68.34
C ASP A 267 -38.14 -13.98 -68.21
N TYR A 268 -38.20 -13.27 -67.08
CA TYR A 268 -37.42 -12.07 -66.81
C TYR A 268 -37.07 -11.92 -65.31
N VAL A 269 -35.82 -11.55 -65.03
CA VAL A 269 -35.33 -11.28 -63.67
C VAL A 269 -35.45 -9.79 -63.36
N ASP A 270 -36.38 -9.42 -62.48
CA ASP A 270 -36.50 -8.04 -61.98
C ASP A 270 -35.38 -7.69 -60.96
N THR A 271 -35.07 -6.40 -60.87
CA THR A 271 -34.15 -5.75 -59.93
C THR A 271 -34.34 -6.23 -58.48
N THR A 272 -35.60 -6.36 -58.03
CA THR A 272 -35.96 -6.83 -56.70
C THR A 272 -35.42 -8.24 -56.37
N ILE A 273 -35.48 -9.16 -57.34
CA ILE A 273 -34.97 -10.54 -57.19
C ILE A 273 -33.45 -10.53 -57.07
N ARG A 274 -32.79 -9.71 -57.90
CA ARG A 274 -31.33 -9.56 -57.91
C ARG A 274 -30.81 -8.98 -56.59
N ASP A 275 -31.48 -7.95 -56.07
CA ASP A 275 -31.12 -7.32 -54.79
C ASP A 275 -31.36 -8.26 -53.61
N THR A 276 -32.43 -9.05 -53.64
CA THR A 276 -32.71 -10.06 -52.61
C THR A 276 -31.63 -11.13 -52.58
N ILE A 277 -31.24 -11.69 -53.73
CA ILE A 277 -30.14 -12.67 -53.83
C ILE A 277 -28.82 -12.06 -53.35
N LYS A 278 -28.55 -10.79 -53.70
CA LYS A 278 -27.34 -10.10 -53.26
C LYS A 278 -27.30 -9.95 -51.74
N ASN A 279 -28.41 -9.54 -51.11
CA ASN A 279 -28.50 -9.38 -49.67
C ASN A 279 -28.33 -10.72 -48.94
N LEU A 280 -28.98 -11.79 -49.41
CA LEU A 280 -28.83 -13.13 -48.83
C LEU A 280 -27.39 -13.65 -48.96
N LYS A 281 -26.71 -13.37 -50.08
CA LYS A 281 -25.29 -13.71 -50.24
C LYS A 281 -24.40 -12.93 -49.26
N LEU A 282 -24.66 -11.65 -49.04
CA LEU A 282 -23.91 -10.84 -48.07
C LEU A 282 -24.09 -11.37 -46.64
N GLU A 283 -25.32 -11.72 -46.25
CA GLU A 283 -25.62 -12.33 -44.95
C GLU A 283 -24.89 -13.68 -44.79
N ARG A 284 -24.89 -14.50 -45.83
CA ARG A 284 -24.16 -15.78 -45.85
C ARG A 284 -22.66 -15.59 -45.69
N ASP A 285 -22.08 -14.61 -46.38
CA ASP A 285 -20.65 -14.34 -46.32
C ASP A 285 -20.24 -13.81 -44.91
N ASP A 286 -21.08 -12.99 -44.26
CA ASP A 286 -20.85 -12.54 -42.88
C ASP A 286 -20.94 -13.69 -41.85
N LEU A 287 -21.90 -14.61 -42.02
CA LEU A 287 -21.98 -15.82 -41.20
C LEU A 287 -20.76 -16.73 -41.40
N ARG A 288 -20.25 -16.88 -42.63
CA ARG A 288 -19.02 -17.63 -42.91
C ARG A 288 -17.79 -16.99 -42.25
N ASP A 289 -17.68 -15.67 -42.31
CA ASP A 289 -16.60 -14.94 -41.63
C ASP A 289 -16.67 -15.12 -40.11
N THR A 290 -17.88 -15.14 -39.55
CA THR A 290 -18.10 -15.43 -38.13
C THR A 290 -17.67 -16.86 -37.79
N LEU A 291 -18.10 -17.85 -38.59
CA LEU A 291 -17.72 -19.25 -38.41
C LEU A 291 -16.19 -19.45 -38.47
N TYR A 292 -15.52 -18.80 -39.43
CA TYR A 292 -14.05 -18.82 -39.55
C TYR A 292 -13.36 -18.26 -38.29
N LYS A 293 -13.86 -17.16 -37.73
CA LYS A 293 -13.32 -16.57 -36.50
C LYS A 293 -13.51 -17.50 -35.30
N VAL A 294 -14.70 -18.12 -35.19
CA VAL A 294 -15.02 -19.06 -34.10
C VAL A 294 -14.15 -20.31 -34.21
N ASP A 295 -14.01 -20.91 -35.40
CA ASP A 295 -13.16 -22.08 -35.65
C ASP A 295 -11.70 -21.82 -35.23
N LYS A 296 -11.14 -20.67 -35.64
CA LYS A 296 -9.80 -20.26 -35.23
C LYS A 296 -9.66 -20.16 -33.69
N ASN A 297 -10.69 -19.71 -33.00
CA ASN A 297 -10.68 -19.66 -31.53
C ASN A 297 -10.80 -21.05 -30.91
N ILE A 298 -11.58 -21.96 -31.50
CA ILE A 298 -11.63 -23.37 -31.11
C ILE A 298 -10.25 -24.03 -31.26
N GLN A 299 -9.51 -23.75 -32.34
CA GLN A 299 -8.15 -24.26 -32.51
C GLN A 299 -7.20 -23.77 -31.40
N TYR A 300 -7.32 -22.50 -30.99
CA TYR A 300 -6.55 -22.00 -29.85
C TYR A 300 -6.93 -22.70 -28.54
N TYR A 301 -8.22 -22.88 -28.29
CA TYR A 301 -8.74 -23.63 -27.14
C TYR A 301 -8.19 -25.05 -27.09
N GLN A 302 -8.30 -25.81 -28.19
CA GLN A 302 -7.80 -27.18 -28.29
C GLN A 302 -6.30 -27.28 -28.04
N LYS A 303 -5.52 -26.30 -28.52
CA LYS A 303 -4.08 -26.24 -28.25
C LYS A 303 -3.78 -26.03 -26.77
N SER A 304 -4.56 -25.19 -26.09
CA SER A 304 -4.45 -25.01 -24.64
C SER A 304 -4.89 -26.26 -23.87
N GLU A 305 -5.96 -26.95 -24.29
CA GLU A 305 -6.36 -28.25 -23.71
C GLU A 305 -5.26 -29.30 -23.84
N GLN A 306 -4.67 -29.47 -25.02
CA GLN A 306 -3.58 -30.42 -25.23
C GLN A 306 -2.38 -30.14 -24.31
N ARG A 307 -2.09 -28.85 -24.06
CA ARG A 307 -1.02 -28.45 -23.13
C ARG A 307 -1.38 -28.78 -21.69
N LEU A 308 -2.64 -28.59 -21.30
CA LEU A 308 -3.13 -28.97 -19.98
C LEU A 308 -2.99 -30.48 -19.77
N GLU A 309 -3.44 -31.28 -20.73
CA GLU A 309 -3.34 -32.74 -20.69
C GLU A 309 -1.88 -33.21 -20.62
N ALA A 310 -0.99 -32.61 -21.44
CA ALA A 310 0.44 -32.89 -21.41
C ALA A 310 1.06 -32.57 -20.04
N TYR A 311 0.70 -31.42 -19.46
CA TYR A 311 1.15 -31.03 -18.13
C TYR A 311 0.68 -32.04 -17.06
N GLN A 312 -0.61 -32.38 -17.04
CA GLN A 312 -1.18 -33.34 -16.09
C GLN A 312 -0.55 -34.74 -16.22
N LYS A 313 -0.25 -35.16 -17.46
CA LYS A 313 0.43 -36.43 -17.74
C LYS A 313 1.87 -36.45 -17.22
N ASN A 314 2.59 -35.33 -17.35
CA ASN A 314 3.95 -35.19 -16.82
C ASN A 314 3.98 -35.15 -15.28
N GLN A 315 2.89 -34.73 -14.62
CA GLN A 315 2.75 -34.75 -13.16
C GLN A 315 2.31 -36.10 -12.58
N SER A 316 1.91 -37.07 -13.42
CA SER A 316 1.48 -38.40 -12.94
C SER A 316 2.65 -39.18 -12.33
N PRO A 317 2.43 -39.96 -11.26
CA PRO A 317 3.47 -40.57 -10.41
C PRO A 317 4.43 -41.54 -11.14
N LYS A 318 4.17 -41.91 -12.40
CA LYS A 318 5.07 -42.72 -13.23
C LYS A 318 6.32 -41.98 -13.73
N HIS A 319 6.39 -40.64 -13.62
CA HIS A 319 7.54 -39.86 -14.11
C HIS A 319 8.36 -39.14 -13.03
N LYS A 320 7.86 -39.04 -11.78
CA LYS A 320 8.66 -38.52 -10.65
C LYS A 320 9.89 -39.38 -10.32
N ALA A 321 9.84 -40.68 -10.63
CA ALA A 321 10.93 -41.62 -10.36
C ALA A 321 12.18 -41.46 -11.25
N ARG A 322 12.32 -40.36 -12.01
CA ARG A 322 13.53 -40.08 -12.81
C ARG A 322 14.27 -38.80 -12.41
N ASP A 323 13.62 -37.88 -11.70
CA ASP A 323 14.23 -36.61 -11.31
C ASP A 323 14.74 -36.63 -9.85
N ASP A 324 14.39 -37.66 -9.07
CA ASP A 324 14.90 -37.89 -7.71
C ASP A 324 16.30 -38.57 -7.69
N ASP A 325 16.89 -38.87 -8.87
CA ASP A 325 18.23 -39.49 -9.01
C ASP A 325 19.39 -38.47 -9.06
N PHE A 326 19.13 -37.19 -8.75
CA PHE A 326 20.17 -36.17 -8.59
C PHE A 326 20.08 -35.48 -7.22
N GLU A 327 20.28 -36.27 -6.15
CA GLU A 327 20.85 -35.77 -4.91
C GLU A 327 22.38 -35.89 -4.95
N ILE A 328 23.10 -34.75 -5.00
CA ILE A 328 24.27 -34.43 -4.15
C ILE A 328 24.25 -32.93 -3.85
#